data_AF-A0A3D9ZHQ4-F1
#
_entry.id   AF-A0A3D9ZHQ4-F1
#
_cell.length_a   1.000
_cell.length_b   1.000
_cell.length_c   1.000
_cell.angle_alpha   90.00
_cell.angle_beta   90.00
_cell.angle_gamma   90.00
#
_symmetry.space_group_name_H-M   'P 1'
#
loop_
_entity.id
_entity.type
_entity.pdbx_description
1 polymer ?
#
loop_
_entity_poly.entity_id
_entity_poly.type
_entity_poly.pdbx_seq_one_letter_code
_entity_poly.pdbx_strand_id
1 'polypeptide(L)'
;MRDALAEADVVAAEDTRRLVRLARDLGITVAGRIVSYFEGNEERRTPELVDTLRDGAVVALVTDGGMPSVSDPGYRLVRAALDAGLPVTVAPGPSAVTTALALSGLPTDRFCFEGFLPRTGAARRSRLATLAAEERTLVLFEAPHRLAAMLADLAAAFGADRPAAVCRELTKTYEEVVRQPLGALAEWAAAGDPKGEITLVVAGAPPAAATRPADADLRAEVAAAEAGGMSRRDAIAAVAEQHGVRRREVYAIVHAPGGSQ
;
A
#
# COMPACT_ATOMS: atom_id res chain seq x y z
N MET A 1 -18.38 -5.52 16.23
CA MET A 1 -17.44 -6.52 16.81
C MET A 1 -18.01 -7.18 18.05
N ARG A 2 -18.40 -6.43 19.10
CA ARG A 2 -18.97 -7.02 20.34
C ARG A 2 -20.12 -7.98 20.06
N ASP A 3 -21.15 -7.49 19.36
CA ASP A 3 -22.35 -8.26 19.03
C ASP A 3 -21.99 -9.49 18.17
N ALA A 4 -21.18 -9.29 17.13
CA ALA A 4 -20.69 -10.38 16.27
C ALA A 4 -19.96 -11.50 17.04
N LEU A 5 -19.21 -11.18 18.10
CA LEU A 5 -18.53 -12.18 18.94
C LEU A 5 -19.47 -12.84 19.96
N ALA A 6 -20.47 -12.12 20.43
CA ALA A 6 -21.44 -12.62 21.41
C ALA A 6 -22.50 -13.52 20.76
N GLU A 7 -22.91 -13.20 19.54
CA GLU A 7 -24.05 -13.82 18.84
C GLU A 7 -23.64 -14.90 17.83
N ALA A 8 -22.37 -14.98 17.42
CA ALA A 8 -21.93 -15.99 16.47
C ALA A 8 -21.99 -17.40 17.06
N ASP A 9 -22.53 -18.35 16.28
CA ASP A 9 -22.56 -19.77 16.60
C ASP A 9 -21.16 -20.39 16.55
N VAL A 10 -20.29 -19.86 15.67
CA VAL A 10 -18.87 -20.25 15.58
C VAL A 10 -17.99 -19.02 15.46
N VAL A 11 -16.91 -18.97 16.26
CA VAL A 11 -15.84 -17.98 16.10
C VAL A 11 -14.59 -18.67 15.58
N ALA A 12 -14.25 -18.41 14.32
CA ALA A 12 -13.00 -18.81 13.69
C ALA A 12 -11.92 -17.77 14.03
N ALA A 13 -10.92 -18.17 14.81
CA ALA A 13 -9.86 -17.28 15.28
C ALA A 13 -8.48 -17.78 14.89
N GLU A 14 -7.59 -16.88 14.48
CA GLU A 14 -6.18 -17.18 14.20
C GLU A 14 -5.49 -17.80 15.43
N ASP A 15 -5.40 -17.07 16.54
CA ASP A 15 -5.04 -17.60 17.86
C ASP A 15 -6.23 -17.54 18.83
N THR A 16 -6.79 -18.71 19.15
CA THR A 16 -7.91 -18.84 20.08
C THR A 16 -7.60 -18.31 21.49
N ARG A 17 -6.34 -18.34 21.92
CA ARG A 17 -5.92 -17.83 23.23
C ARG A 17 -5.97 -16.31 23.26
N ARG A 18 -5.62 -15.64 22.15
CA ARG A 18 -5.72 -14.18 22.01
C ARG A 18 -7.17 -13.74 21.97
N LEU A 19 -8.03 -14.46 21.24
CA LEU A 19 -9.48 -14.22 21.26
C LEU A 19 -10.04 -14.29 22.69
N VAL A 20 -9.73 -15.35 23.44
CA VAL A 20 -10.24 -15.51 24.82
C VAL A 20 -9.79 -14.36 25.72
N ARG A 21 -8.52 -13.93 25.60
CA ARG A 21 -8.02 -12.74 26.31
C ARG A 21 -8.78 -11.48 25.90
N LEU A 22 -8.94 -11.24 24.60
CA LEU A 22 -9.66 -10.07 24.07
C LEU A 22 -11.12 -10.03 24.57
N ALA A 23 -11.83 -11.15 24.49
CA ALA A 23 -13.21 -11.27 24.96
C ALA A 23 -13.31 -10.94 26.46
N ARG A 24 -12.41 -11.48 27.28
CA ARG A 24 -12.32 -11.16 28.72
C ARG A 24 -12.06 -9.68 28.96
N ASP A 25 -11.07 -9.09 28.29
CA ASP A 25 -10.69 -7.70 28.48
C ASP A 25 -11.82 -6.74 28.06
N LEU A 26 -12.66 -7.18 27.11
CA LEU A 26 -13.85 -6.44 26.68
C LEU A 26 -15.10 -6.78 27.50
N GLY A 27 -15.09 -7.78 28.38
CA GLY A 27 -16.29 -8.24 29.10
C GLY A 27 -17.34 -8.89 28.19
N ILE A 28 -16.90 -9.57 27.13
CA ILE A 28 -17.76 -10.29 26.18
C ILE A 28 -17.74 -11.78 26.52
N THR A 29 -18.91 -12.40 26.59
CA THR A 29 -19.04 -13.85 26.62
C THR A 29 -19.20 -14.36 25.19
N VAL A 30 -18.26 -15.18 24.71
CA VAL A 30 -18.39 -15.86 23.42
C VAL A 30 -19.23 -17.12 23.66
N ALA A 31 -20.50 -17.09 23.24
CA ALA A 31 -21.44 -18.20 23.46
C ALA A 31 -21.24 -19.36 22.47
N GLY A 32 -20.79 -19.04 21.25
CA GLY A 32 -20.55 -20.02 20.19
C GLY A 32 -19.29 -20.86 20.37
N ARG A 33 -19.14 -21.84 19.48
CA ARG A 33 -17.96 -22.71 19.41
C ARG A 33 -16.76 -21.94 18.87
N ILE A 34 -15.65 -21.94 19.60
CA ILE A 34 -14.39 -21.35 19.12
C ILE A 34 -13.59 -22.41 18.33
N VAL A 35 -13.10 -22.05 17.15
CA VAL A 35 -12.21 -22.90 16.33
C VAL A 35 -10.99 -22.12 15.87
N SER A 36 -9.84 -22.81 15.78
CA SER A 36 -8.63 -22.21 15.21
C SER A 36 -8.70 -22.15 13.68
N TYR A 37 -8.41 -21.00 13.08
CA TYR A 37 -8.35 -20.78 11.63
C TYR A 37 -7.14 -19.91 11.27
N PHE A 38 -6.08 -20.53 10.74
CA PHE A 38 -4.81 -19.87 10.41
C PHE A 38 -4.22 -20.44 9.12
N GLU A 39 -3.19 -19.80 8.55
CA GLU A 39 -2.60 -20.15 7.24
C GLU A 39 -2.28 -21.65 7.09
N GLY A 40 -1.76 -22.28 8.15
CA GLY A 40 -1.41 -23.70 8.15
C GLY A 40 -2.60 -24.68 8.23
N ASN A 41 -3.84 -24.23 8.42
CA ASN A 41 -5.00 -25.10 8.51
C ASN A 41 -6.24 -24.66 7.70
N GLU A 42 -6.20 -23.47 7.10
CA GLU A 42 -7.37 -22.88 6.44
C GLU A 42 -7.88 -23.71 5.25
N GLU A 43 -7.01 -24.41 4.51
CA GLU A 43 -7.43 -25.34 3.45
C GLU A 43 -8.35 -26.45 3.99
N ARG A 44 -8.01 -27.01 5.16
CA ARG A 44 -8.80 -28.07 5.79
C ARG A 44 -10.04 -27.53 6.50
N ARG A 45 -9.93 -26.37 7.16
CA ARG A 45 -11.02 -25.79 7.97
C ARG A 45 -12.10 -25.11 7.14
N THR A 46 -11.75 -24.59 5.95
CA THR A 46 -12.70 -23.83 5.13
C THR A 46 -13.94 -24.64 4.74
N PRO A 47 -13.84 -25.88 4.23
CA PRO A 47 -15.03 -26.68 3.91
C PRO A 47 -15.96 -26.90 5.11
N GLU A 48 -15.38 -27.23 6.28
CA GLU A 48 -16.15 -27.44 7.53
C GLU A 48 -16.95 -26.19 7.94
N LEU A 49 -16.36 -25.00 7.77
CA LEU A 49 -17.01 -23.73 8.09
C LEU A 49 -18.07 -23.36 7.05
N VAL A 50 -17.85 -23.66 5.77
CA VAL A 50 -18.86 -23.44 4.72
C VAL A 50 -20.09 -24.32 4.94
N ASP A 51 -19.91 -25.58 5.31
CA ASP A 51 -21.05 -26.46 5.64
C ASP A 51 -21.80 -25.93 6.87
N THR A 52 -21.07 -25.44 7.88
CA THR A 52 -21.69 -24.78 9.05
C THR A 52 -22.54 -23.56 8.63
N LEU A 53 -22.06 -22.73 7.71
CA LEU A 53 -22.81 -21.60 7.17
C LEU A 53 -24.05 -22.05 6.39
N ARG A 54 -23.97 -23.16 5.63
CA ARG A 54 -25.11 -23.72 4.88
C ARG A 54 -26.23 -24.20 5.78
N ASP A 55 -25.88 -24.70 6.97
CA ASP A 55 -26.85 -25.11 8.00
C ASP A 55 -27.53 -23.91 8.69
N GLY A 56 -27.22 -22.68 8.28
CA GLY A 56 -27.83 -21.45 8.77
C GLY A 56 -27.12 -20.82 9.97
N ALA A 57 -25.97 -21.36 10.38
CA ALA A 57 -25.20 -20.82 11.49
C ALA A 57 -24.43 -19.55 11.11
N VAL A 58 -24.16 -18.70 12.09
CA VAL A 58 -23.35 -17.49 11.96
C VAL A 58 -21.89 -17.80 12.31
N VAL A 59 -20.98 -17.54 11.37
CA VAL A 59 -19.54 -17.68 11.59
C VAL A 59 -18.88 -16.30 11.66
N ALA A 60 -18.27 -15.96 12.80
CA ALA A 60 -17.41 -14.79 12.94
C ALA A 60 -15.94 -15.18 12.71
N LEU A 61 -15.25 -14.47 11.82
CA LEU A 61 -13.81 -14.62 11.58
C LEU A 61 -13.05 -13.47 12.25
N VAL A 62 -12.00 -13.80 13.01
CA VAL A 62 -11.11 -12.85 13.67
C VAL A 62 -9.64 -13.26 13.54
N THR A 63 -8.75 -12.27 13.43
CA THR A 63 -7.29 -12.47 13.36
C THR A 63 -6.63 -11.87 14.60
N ASP A 64 -5.33 -12.09 14.76
CA ASP A 64 -4.58 -11.66 15.95
C ASP A 64 -4.55 -10.13 16.13
N GLY A 65 -4.78 -9.37 15.05
CA GLY A 65 -4.98 -7.94 15.09
C GLY A 65 -5.35 -7.36 13.72
N GLY A 66 -6.06 -6.24 13.72
CA GLY A 66 -6.37 -5.51 12.49
C GLY A 66 -7.59 -6.02 11.75
N MET A 67 -7.46 -6.16 10.43
CA MET A 67 -8.55 -6.46 9.51
C MET A 67 -8.36 -7.86 8.91
N PRO A 68 -9.21 -8.85 9.27
CA PRO A 68 -9.11 -10.20 8.72
C PRO A 68 -9.08 -10.22 7.19
N SER A 69 -8.42 -11.23 6.60
CA SER A 69 -8.19 -11.35 5.15
C SER A 69 -7.21 -10.33 4.53
N VAL A 70 -6.70 -9.34 5.26
CA VAL A 70 -5.70 -8.38 4.77
C VAL A 70 -4.36 -8.69 5.41
N SER A 71 -3.47 -9.36 4.65
CA SER A 71 -2.20 -9.89 5.16
C SER A 71 -2.32 -10.92 6.30
N ASP A 72 -3.54 -11.39 6.56
CA ASP A 72 -3.89 -12.40 7.54
C ASP A 72 -4.83 -13.46 6.90
N PRO A 73 -5.05 -14.61 7.55
CA PRO A 73 -6.03 -15.62 7.13
C PRO A 73 -7.44 -15.04 6.94
N GLY A 74 -8.21 -15.65 6.03
CA GLY A 74 -9.62 -15.30 5.84
C GLY A 74 -10.08 -15.20 4.40
N TYR A 75 -9.18 -14.83 3.49
CA TYR A 75 -9.49 -14.71 2.06
C TYR A 75 -10.12 -16.00 1.51
N ARG A 76 -9.56 -17.16 1.88
CA ARG A 76 -10.06 -18.47 1.45
C ARG A 76 -11.48 -18.74 1.92
N LEU A 77 -11.81 -18.44 3.18
CA LEU A 77 -13.15 -18.59 3.72
C LEU A 77 -14.15 -17.64 3.04
N VAL A 78 -13.80 -16.37 2.89
CA VAL A 78 -14.65 -15.39 2.20
C VAL A 78 -14.96 -15.84 0.78
N ARG A 79 -13.94 -16.29 0.02
CA ARG A 79 -14.15 -16.81 -1.33
C ARG A 79 -15.05 -18.04 -1.35
N ALA A 80 -14.78 -19.03 -0.51
CA ALA A 80 -15.57 -20.25 -0.47
C ALA A 80 -17.04 -20.00 -0.06
N ALA A 81 -17.29 -19.05 0.84
CA ALA A 81 -18.65 -18.64 1.19
C ALA A 81 -19.38 -17.98 0.01
N LEU A 82 -18.72 -17.05 -0.69
CA LEU A 82 -19.27 -16.39 -1.88
C LEU A 82 -19.54 -17.39 -3.02
N ASP A 83 -18.62 -18.32 -3.26
CA ASP A 83 -18.77 -19.37 -4.28
C ASP A 83 -19.95 -20.31 -3.96
N ALA A 84 -20.28 -20.47 -2.68
CA ALA A 84 -21.45 -21.21 -2.21
C ALA A 84 -22.75 -20.38 -2.19
N GLY A 85 -22.73 -19.11 -2.63
CA GLY A 85 -23.88 -18.22 -2.63
C GLY A 85 -24.29 -17.73 -1.23
N LEU A 86 -23.39 -17.80 -0.25
CA LEU A 86 -23.65 -17.41 1.13
C LEU A 86 -23.30 -15.92 1.34
N PRO A 87 -24.07 -15.20 2.18
CA PRO A 87 -23.81 -13.80 2.46
C PRO A 87 -22.51 -13.62 3.26
N VAL A 88 -21.74 -12.59 2.93
CA VAL A 88 -20.55 -12.17 3.66
C VAL A 88 -20.68 -10.69 3.98
N THR A 89 -20.41 -10.31 5.23
CA THR A 89 -20.38 -8.92 5.68
C THR A 89 -19.17 -8.67 6.57
N VAL A 90 -18.88 -7.40 6.85
CA VAL A 90 -17.71 -6.98 7.64
C VAL A 90 -18.09 -5.86 8.60
N ALA A 91 -17.57 -5.94 9.83
CA ALA A 91 -17.59 -4.81 10.74
C ALA A 91 -16.36 -3.93 10.47
N PRO A 92 -16.51 -2.61 10.26
CA PRO A 92 -15.35 -1.72 10.16
C PRO A 92 -14.54 -1.77 11.46
N GLY A 93 -13.22 -1.67 11.35
CA GLY A 93 -12.32 -1.93 12.47
C GLY A 93 -10.92 -1.37 12.27
N PRO A 94 -10.04 -1.58 13.27
CA PRO A 94 -8.67 -1.10 13.23
C PRO A 94 -7.90 -1.74 12.07
N SER A 95 -6.98 -0.97 11.48
CA SER A 95 -6.02 -1.46 10.50
C SER A 95 -4.71 -0.70 10.63
N ALA A 96 -3.61 -1.42 10.78
CA ALA A 96 -2.28 -0.82 10.84
C ALA A 96 -1.95 -0.06 9.54
N VAL A 97 -2.46 -0.52 8.40
CA VAL A 97 -2.24 0.10 7.08
C VAL A 97 -2.77 1.54 7.04
N THR A 98 -4.05 1.72 7.33
CA THR A 98 -4.69 3.05 7.26
C THR A 98 -4.29 3.94 8.45
N THR A 99 -4.02 3.34 9.60
CA THR A 99 -3.50 4.06 10.78
C THR A 99 -2.11 4.63 10.50
N ALA A 100 -1.19 3.82 9.97
CA ALA A 100 0.15 4.26 9.59
C ALA A 100 0.08 5.32 8.48
N LEU A 101 -0.76 5.13 7.46
CA LEU A 101 -0.96 6.10 6.39
C LEU A 101 -1.41 7.45 6.94
N ALA A 102 -2.42 7.48 7.82
CA ALA A 102 -2.91 8.70 8.46
C ALA A 102 -1.85 9.41 9.31
N LEU A 103 -0.98 8.63 9.99
CA LEU A 103 0.10 9.19 10.80
C LEU A 103 1.32 9.60 9.96
N SER A 104 1.54 9.04 8.78
CA SER A 104 2.77 9.23 8.01
C SER A 104 3.05 10.67 7.59
N GLY A 105 2.01 11.49 7.40
CA GLY A 105 2.12 12.82 6.81
C GLY A 105 2.34 12.82 5.28
N LEU A 106 2.17 11.66 4.63
CA LEU A 106 2.27 11.51 3.18
C LEU A 106 0.90 11.57 2.50
N PRO A 107 0.82 11.81 1.17
CA PRO A 107 -0.45 11.85 0.45
C PRO A 107 -1.29 10.58 0.65
N THR A 108 -2.59 10.76 0.87
CA THR A 108 -3.53 9.67 1.21
C THR A 108 -4.69 9.54 0.23
N ASP A 109 -4.71 10.33 -0.85
CA ASP A 109 -5.76 10.29 -1.88
C ASP A 109 -5.79 8.94 -2.60
N ARG A 110 -4.61 8.39 -2.90
CA ARG A 110 -4.41 7.08 -3.49
C ARG A 110 -3.15 6.46 -2.91
N PHE A 111 -3.25 5.19 -2.52
CA PHE A 111 -2.12 4.43 -1.97
C PHE A 111 -2.16 2.97 -2.43
N CYS A 112 -1.01 2.31 -2.39
CA CYS A 112 -0.85 0.88 -2.59
C CYS A 112 -0.45 0.22 -1.29
N PHE A 113 -1.07 -0.91 -0.95
CA PHE A 113 -0.61 -1.77 0.12
C PHE A 113 0.07 -3.00 -0.46
N GLU A 114 1.32 -3.23 -0.05
CA GLU A 114 2.20 -4.27 -0.60
C GLU A 114 2.38 -5.46 0.36
N GLY A 115 1.79 -5.42 1.55
CA GLY A 115 2.04 -6.42 2.59
C GLY A 115 3.53 -6.53 2.90
N PHE A 116 4.03 -7.76 3.00
CA PHE A 116 5.45 -8.05 3.18
C PHE A 116 6.13 -8.31 1.84
N LEU A 117 7.20 -7.56 1.55
CA LEU A 117 8.03 -7.83 0.38
C LEU A 117 8.84 -9.12 0.54
N PRO A 118 9.25 -9.76 -0.58
CA PRO A 118 10.12 -10.94 -0.56
C PRO A 118 11.33 -10.75 0.34
N ARG A 119 11.69 -11.79 1.09
CA ARG A 119 12.68 -11.68 2.18
C ARG A 119 14.03 -11.18 1.71
N THR A 120 14.56 -11.67 0.59
CA THR A 120 15.89 -11.33 0.05
C THR A 120 15.98 -11.63 -1.46
N GLY A 121 17.13 -11.32 -2.06
CA GLY A 121 17.53 -11.85 -3.37
C GLY A 121 16.88 -11.16 -4.57
N ALA A 122 16.87 -11.88 -5.71
CA ALA A 122 16.42 -11.35 -6.99
C ALA A 122 14.92 -10.97 -6.97
N ALA A 123 14.09 -11.71 -6.25
CA ALA A 123 12.67 -11.41 -6.12
C ALA A 123 12.41 -10.05 -5.44
N ARG A 124 13.14 -9.74 -4.35
CA ARG A 124 13.04 -8.44 -3.66
C ARG A 124 13.47 -7.31 -4.59
N ARG A 125 14.63 -7.44 -5.24
CA ARG A 125 15.13 -6.42 -6.18
C ARG A 125 14.19 -6.18 -7.35
N SER A 126 13.64 -7.24 -7.93
CA SER A 126 12.68 -7.14 -9.04
C SER A 126 11.41 -6.39 -8.60
N ARG A 127 10.85 -6.74 -7.43
CA ARG A 127 9.66 -6.05 -6.91
C ARG A 127 9.94 -4.58 -6.62
N LEU A 128 11.09 -4.26 -6.02
CA LEU A 128 11.50 -2.87 -5.79
C LEU A 128 11.68 -2.10 -7.11
N ALA A 129 12.29 -2.69 -8.13
CA ALA A 129 12.43 -2.04 -9.43
C ALA A 129 11.06 -1.65 -10.03
N THR A 130 10.05 -2.53 -9.91
CA THR A 130 8.68 -2.21 -10.32
C THR A 130 8.07 -1.08 -9.50
N LEU A 131 8.26 -1.10 -8.17
CA LEU A 131 7.66 -0.11 -7.26
C LEU A 131 8.36 1.26 -7.29
N ALA A 132 9.59 1.35 -7.81
CA ALA A 132 10.35 2.59 -7.83
C ALA A 132 9.65 3.72 -8.61
N ALA A 133 8.86 3.34 -9.62
CA ALA A 133 8.07 4.23 -10.48
C ALA A 133 6.61 4.40 -10.01
N GLU A 134 6.18 3.75 -8.93
CA GLU A 134 4.82 3.88 -8.42
C GLU A 134 4.61 5.29 -7.84
N GLU A 135 3.69 6.06 -8.41
CA GLU A 135 3.39 7.45 -8.03
C GLU A 135 2.53 7.56 -6.77
N ARG A 136 1.82 6.48 -6.39
CA ARG A 136 0.99 6.44 -5.18
C ARG A 136 1.84 6.18 -3.94
N THR A 137 1.38 6.65 -2.79
CA THR A 137 1.99 6.30 -1.51
C THR A 137 1.98 4.78 -1.32
N LEU A 138 3.11 4.21 -0.91
CA LEU A 138 3.28 2.79 -0.66
C LEU A 138 3.17 2.51 0.84
N VAL A 139 2.41 1.51 1.24
CA VAL A 139 2.35 1.00 2.61
C VAL A 139 2.82 -0.46 2.63
N LEU A 140 3.77 -0.76 3.51
CA LEU A 140 4.37 -2.09 3.62
C LEU A 140 4.44 -2.53 5.09
N PHE A 141 4.39 -3.82 5.33
CA PHE A 141 4.78 -4.40 6.61
C PHE A 141 6.23 -4.89 6.55
N GLU A 142 6.93 -4.81 7.67
CA GLU A 142 8.26 -5.38 7.78
C GLU A 142 8.53 -5.92 9.20
N ALA A 143 9.29 -7.01 9.26
CA ALA A 143 9.75 -7.55 10.53
C ALA A 143 10.93 -6.72 11.07
N PRO A 144 11.03 -6.52 12.40
CA PRO A 144 12.05 -5.64 13.00
C PRO A 144 13.48 -6.03 12.63
N HIS A 145 13.80 -7.33 12.66
CA HIS A 145 15.12 -7.84 12.29
C HIS A 145 15.48 -7.69 10.79
N ARG A 146 14.52 -7.31 9.94
CA ARG A 146 14.71 -7.06 8.51
C ARG A 146 14.72 -5.57 8.16
N LEU A 147 14.29 -4.70 9.08
CA LEU A 147 13.96 -3.32 8.79
C LEU A 147 15.14 -2.53 8.21
N ALA A 148 16.31 -2.60 8.85
CA ALA A 148 17.49 -1.87 8.40
C ALA A 148 17.90 -2.27 6.97
N ALA A 149 17.91 -3.58 6.67
CA ALA A 149 18.23 -4.08 5.34
C ALA A 149 17.16 -3.70 4.30
N MET A 150 15.88 -3.70 4.68
CA MET A 150 14.78 -3.28 3.80
C MET A 150 14.86 -1.79 3.46
N LEU A 151 15.12 -0.93 4.46
CA LEU A 151 15.27 0.52 4.26
C LEU A 151 16.48 0.85 3.38
N ALA A 152 17.60 0.14 3.55
CA ALA A 152 18.77 0.29 2.68
C ALA A 152 18.45 -0.07 1.23
N ASP A 153 17.75 -1.18 1.00
CA ASP A 153 17.33 -1.60 -0.35
C ASP A 153 16.31 -0.62 -0.96
N LEU A 154 15.36 -0.10 -0.17
CA LEU A 154 14.41 0.92 -0.59
C LEU A 154 15.14 2.23 -0.97
N ALA A 155 16.09 2.69 -0.14
CA ALA A 155 16.87 3.89 -0.42
C ALA A 155 17.69 3.74 -1.72
N ALA A 156 18.29 2.56 -1.93
CA ALA A 156 19.04 2.27 -3.16
C ALA A 156 18.13 2.23 -4.40
N ALA A 157 16.92 1.70 -4.29
CA ALA A 157 16.00 1.55 -5.41
C ALA A 157 15.22 2.83 -5.73
N PHE A 158 14.78 3.58 -4.72
CA PHE A 158 13.82 4.69 -4.86
C PHE A 158 14.48 6.07 -4.75
N GLY A 159 15.74 6.10 -4.32
CA GLY A 159 16.49 7.30 -3.96
C GLY A 159 16.49 7.54 -2.44
N ALA A 160 17.66 7.88 -1.89
CA ALA A 160 17.84 8.11 -0.46
C ALA A 160 16.98 9.27 0.07
N ASP A 161 16.69 10.26 -0.78
CA ASP A 161 15.89 11.44 -0.44
C ASP A 161 14.38 11.20 -0.48
N ARG A 162 13.91 10.00 -0.86
CA ARG A 162 12.48 9.69 -0.92
C ARG A 162 11.86 9.83 0.48
N PRO A 163 10.83 10.69 0.66
CA PRO A 163 10.17 10.83 1.96
C PRO A 163 9.51 9.52 2.40
N ALA A 164 9.64 9.19 3.68
CA ALA A 164 9.05 7.98 4.25
C ALA A 164 8.76 8.16 5.75
N ALA A 165 8.01 7.21 6.31
CA ALA A 165 7.72 7.08 7.72
C ALA A 165 7.83 5.62 8.17
N VAL A 166 8.51 5.41 9.30
CA VAL A 166 8.47 4.14 10.05
C VAL A 166 7.49 4.31 11.19
N CYS A 167 6.40 3.54 11.17
CA CYS A 167 5.40 3.51 12.24
C CYS A 167 5.58 2.22 13.05
N ARG A 168 5.91 2.35 14.33
CA ARG A 168 6.24 1.23 15.21
C ARG A 168 5.26 1.13 16.36
N GLU A 169 4.85 -0.10 16.67
CA GLU A 169 4.02 -0.41 17.84
C GLU A 169 2.78 0.49 17.94
N LEU A 170 2.11 0.72 16.80
CA LEU A 170 0.94 1.59 16.70
C LEU A 170 -0.12 1.19 17.72
N THR A 171 -0.67 2.19 18.41
CA THR A 171 -1.65 2.15 19.50
C THR A 171 -1.16 1.52 20.81
N LYS A 172 0.12 1.15 20.92
CA LYS A 172 0.72 0.51 22.12
C LYS A 172 1.57 1.52 22.92
N THR A 173 2.04 1.10 24.09
CA THR A 173 2.84 1.93 25.02
C THR A 173 4.08 2.55 24.40
N TYR A 174 4.72 1.85 23.46
CA TYR A 174 5.96 2.28 22.81
C TYR A 174 5.74 2.74 21.37
N GLU A 175 4.55 3.29 21.07
CA GLU A 175 4.23 3.86 19.77
C GLU A 175 5.28 4.90 19.35
N GLU A 176 5.82 4.76 18.14
CA GLU A 176 6.80 5.67 17.57
C GLU A 176 6.54 5.87 16.08
N VAL A 177 6.54 7.12 15.62
CA VAL A 177 6.45 7.46 14.19
C VAL A 177 7.64 8.32 13.79
N VAL A 178 8.60 7.73 13.10
CA VAL A 178 9.81 8.41 12.61
C VAL A 178 9.62 8.79 11.15
N ARG A 179 9.65 10.10 10.85
CA ARG A 179 9.45 10.65 9.50
C ARG A 179 10.74 11.27 9.00
N GLN A 180 11.40 10.60 8.08
CA GLN A 180 12.67 11.03 7.49
C GLN A 180 12.79 10.46 6.06
N PRO A 181 13.70 10.98 5.23
CA PRO A 181 14.03 10.33 3.96
C PRO A 181 14.56 8.90 4.17
N LEU A 182 14.36 8.03 3.17
CA LEU A 182 14.75 6.61 3.24
C LEU A 182 16.19 6.38 3.68
N GLY A 183 17.14 7.21 3.21
CA GLY A 183 18.55 7.10 3.60
C GLY A 183 18.76 7.30 5.10
N ALA A 184 18.18 8.38 5.65
CA ALA A 184 18.25 8.68 7.08
C ALA A 184 17.52 7.63 7.93
N LEU A 185 16.39 7.10 7.45
CA LEU A 185 15.71 5.99 8.12
C LEU A 185 16.55 4.71 8.14
N ALA A 186 17.29 4.41 7.06
CA ALA A 186 18.18 3.26 7.03
C ALA A 186 19.29 3.37 8.08
N GLU A 187 19.89 4.55 8.24
CA GLU A 187 20.88 4.84 9.28
C GLU A 187 20.27 4.74 10.69
N TRP A 188 19.11 5.35 10.90
CA TRP A 188 18.36 5.28 12.16
C TRP A 188 18.07 3.83 12.57
N ALA A 189 17.58 3.01 11.63
CA ALA A 189 17.25 1.61 11.91
C ALA A 189 18.50 0.77 12.19
N ALA A 190 19.62 1.04 11.51
CA ALA A 190 20.89 0.36 11.75
C ALA A 190 21.49 0.70 13.13
N ALA A 191 21.32 1.94 13.60
CA ALA A 191 21.82 2.38 14.90
C ALA A 191 20.92 1.96 16.08
N GLY A 192 19.61 1.94 15.88
CA GLY A 192 18.62 1.81 16.96
C GLY A 192 18.05 0.40 17.21
N ASP A 193 18.29 -0.55 16.30
CA ASP A 193 17.72 -1.93 16.35
C ASP A 193 16.21 -1.95 16.74
N PRO A 194 15.35 -1.27 15.96
CA PRO A 194 13.93 -1.09 16.27
C PRO A 194 13.20 -2.42 16.49
N LYS A 195 12.32 -2.47 17.49
CA LYS A 195 11.58 -3.69 17.90
C LYS A 195 10.07 -3.54 17.75
N GLY A 196 9.37 -4.68 17.78
CA GLY A 196 7.91 -4.74 17.69
C GLY A 196 7.41 -4.79 16.26
N GLU A 197 6.14 -4.47 16.09
CA GLU A 197 5.45 -4.44 14.79
C GLU A 197 5.75 -3.13 14.06
N ILE A 198 6.07 -3.23 12.77
CA ILE A 198 6.44 -2.10 11.93
C ILE A 198 5.56 -2.04 10.69
N THR A 199 5.02 -0.84 10.45
CA THR A 199 4.44 -0.45 9.16
C THR A 199 5.28 0.67 8.55
N LEU A 200 5.73 0.46 7.32
CA LEU A 200 6.44 1.45 6.52
C LEU A 200 5.46 2.18 5.62
N VAL A 201 5.59 3.50 5.55
CA VAL A 201 4.88 4.32 4.55
C VAL A 201 5.92 5.07 3.75
N VAL A 202 5.94 4.89 2.43
CA VAL A 202 6.94 5.48 1.54
C VAL A 202 6.21 6.34 0.51
N ALA A 203 6.69 7.55 0.29
CA ALA A 203 6.12 8.43 -0.71
C ALA A 203 6.22 7.77 -2.09
N GLY A 204 5.20 8.02 -2.92
CA GLY A 204 5.26 7.66 -4.33
C GLY A 204 6.43 8.33 -5.05
N ALA A 205 6.72 7.85 -6.24
CA ALA A 205 7.67 8.46 -7.14
C ALA A 205 7.26 9.92 -7.34
N PRO A 206 8.22 10.87 -7.28
CA PRO A 206 7.92 12.22 -7.71
C PRO A 206 7.36 12.13 -9.13
N PRO A 207 6.38 12.99 -9.49
CA PRO A 207 5.95 13.08 -10.88
C PRO A 207 7.20 13.19 -11.73
N ALA A 208 7.28 12.37 -12.79
CA ALA A 208 8.37 12.52 -13.74
C ALA A 208 8.47 14.01 -14.05
N ALA A 209 9.64 14.62 -13.76
CA ALA A 209 9.85 16.00 -14.13
C ALA A 209 9.45 16.07 -15.59
N ALA A 210 8.46 16.88 -15.94
CA ALA A 210 8.11 17.09 -17.34
C ALA A 210 9.39 17.66 -17.95
N THR A 211 10.19 16.78 -18.56
CA THR A 211 11.45 17.18 -19.16
C THR A 211 11.01 18.06 -20.29
N ARG A 212 11.20 19.37 -20.13
CA ARG A 212 10.91 20.32 -21.20
C ARG A 212 11.56 19.76 -22.46
N PRO A 213 10.80 19.47 -23.53
CA PRO A 213 11.38 18.94 -24.75
C PRO A 213 12.42 19.93 -25.29
N ALA A 214 13.43 19.43 -26.02
CA ALA A 214 14.43 20.32 -26.58
C ALA A 214 13.75 21.31 -27.55
N ASP A 215 14.32 22.51 -27.69
CA ASP A 215 13.78 23.54 -28.59
C ASP A 215 13.66 23.02 -30.04
N ALA A 216 14.54 22.10 -30.44
CA ALA A 216 14.48 21.44 -31.74
C ALA A 216 13.24 20.55 -31.89
N ASP A 217 12.87 19.79 -30.85
CA ASP A 217 11.72 18.90 -30.85
C ASP A 217 10.41 19.70 -30.87
N LEU A 218 10.32 20.74 -30.03
CA LEU A 218 9.19 21.67 -30.02
C LEU A 218 9.00 22.33 -31.40
N ARG A 219 10.09 22.70 -32.08
CA ARG A 219 10.04 23.27 -33.43
C ARG A 219 9.57 22.25 -34.46
N ALA A 220 10.07 21.01 -34.39
CA ALA A 220 9.70 19.94 -35.31
C ALA A 220 8.22 19.55 -35.15
N GLU A 221 7.71 19.46 -33.92
CA GLU A 221 6.29 19.16 -33.65
C GLU A 221 5.36 20.27 -34.15
N VAL A 222 5.71 21.55 -33.97
CA VAL A 222 4.95 22.66 -34.56
C VAL A 222 4.93 22.58 -36.09
N ALA A 223 6.07 22.29 -36.72
CA ALA A 223 6.14 22.13 -38.18
C ALA A 223 5.31 20.95 -38.68
N ALA A 224 5.27 19.83 -37.94
CA ALA A 224 4.44 18.68 -38.26
C ALA A 224 2.94 18.99 -38.14
N ALA A 225 2.54 19.74 -37.10
CA ALA A 225 1.15 20.18 -36.93
C ALA A 225 0.72 21.17 -38.03
N GLU A 226 1.61 22.08 -38.45
CA GLU A 226 1.39 22.96 -39.61
C GLU A 226 1.22 22.16 -40.91
N ALA A 227 2.06 21.14 -41.13
CA ALA A 227 1.94 20.24 -42.28
C ALA A 227 0.63 19.42 -42.25
N GLY A 228 0.11 19.14 -41.05
CA GLY A 228 -1.20 18.52 -40.82
C GLY A 228 -2.40 19.46 -41.05
N GLY A 229 -2.17 20.71 -41.47
CA GLY A 229 -3.22 21.67 -41.80
C GLY A 229 -3.62 22.62 -40.67
N MET A 230 -2.94 22.58 -39.51
CA MET A 230 -3.16 23.56 -38.46
C MET A 230 -2.52 24.91 -38.83
N SER A 231 -3.16 26.02 -38.43
CA SER A 231 -2.49 27.31 -38.52
C SER A 231 -1.29 27.35 -37.57
N ARG A 232 -0.21 28.05 -37.93
CA ARG A 232 0.98 28.23 -37.07
C ARG A 232 0.62 28.65 -35.64
N ARG A 233 -0.36 29.55 -35.49
CA ARG A 233 -0.83 30.02 -34.18
C ARG A 233 -1.43 28.88 -33.35
N ASP A 234 -2.25 28.04 -33.98
CA ASP A 234 -2.96 26.96 -33.30
C ASP A 234 -2.02 25.78 -33.04
N ALA A 235 -1.07 25.50 -33.94
CA ALA A 235 0.01 24.54 -33.73
C ALA A 235 0.91 24.92 -32.54
N ILE A 236 1.32 26.19 -32.44
CA ILE A 236 2.08 26.71 -31.29
C ILE A 236 1.29 26.56 -29.98
N ALA A 237 -0.03 26.80 -30.01
CA ALA A 237 -0.88 26.66 -28.84
C ALA A 237 -1.02 25.18 -28.41
N ALA A 238 -1.26 24.28 -29.36
CA ALA A 238 -1.42 22.86 -29.10
C ALA A 238 -0.14 22.22 -28.54
N VAL A 239 1.02 22.51 -29.13
CA VAL A 239 2.32 22.01 -28.65
C VAL A 239 2.67 22.58 -27.28
N ALA A 240 2.32 23.84 -27.01
CA ALA A 240 2.54 24.45 -25.70
C ALA A 240 1.69 23.78 -24.60
N GLU A 241 0.42 23.51 -24.89
CA GLU A 241 -0.50 22.82 -23.98
C GLU A 241 -0.07 21.37 -23.72
N GLN A 242 0.28 20.63 -24.79
CA GLN A 242 0.70 19.24 -24.73
C GLN A 242 1.90 19.02 -23.80
N HIS A 243 2.86 19.94 -23.80
CA HIS A 243 4.09 19.82 -23.01
C HIS A 243 4.13 20.70 -21.76
N GLY A 244 3.02 21.38 -21.44
CA GLY A 244 2.93 22.26 -20.27
C GLY A 244 3.89 23.46 -20.29
N VAL A 245 4.34 23.89 -21.48
CA VAL A 245 5.26 25.03 -21.66
C VAL A 245 4.50 26.30 -22.04
N ARG A 246 5.10 27.48 -21.85
CA ARG A 246 4.40 28.75 -22.13
C ARG A 246 4.28 28.98 -23.64
N ARG A 247 3.10 29.34 -24.14
CA ARG A 247 2.87 29.67 -25.57
C ARG A 247 3.88 30.66 -26.15
N ARG A 248 4.28 31.68 -25.37
CA ARG A 248 5.26 32.69 -25.78
C ARG A 248 6.66 32.11 -26.03
N GLU A 249 7.00 31.04 -25.32
CA GLU A 249 8.28 30.35 -25.40
C GLU A 249 8.36 29.52 -26.68
N VAL A 250 7.33 28.71 -26.96
CA VAL A 250 7.22 27.98 -28.23
C VAL A 250 7.19 28.94 -29.43
N TYR A 251 6.49 30.07 -29.30
CA TYR A 251 6.53 31.14 -30.30
C TYR A 251 7.96 31.64 -30.56
N ALA A 252 8.72 31.95 -29.51
CA ALA A 252 10.11 32.41 -29.65
C ALA A 252 11.01 31.34 -30.30
N ILE A 253 10.83 30.06 -29.96
CA ILE A 253 11.59 28.94 -30.52
C ILE A 253 11.34 28.76 -32.02
N VAL A 254 10.08 28.87 -32.45
CA VAL A 254 9.68 28.74 -33.86
C VAL A 254 10.17 29.92 -34.71
N HIS A 255 10.31 31.11 -34.11
CA HIS A 255 10.72 32.33 -34.81
C HIS A 255 12.19 32.71 -34.61
N ALA A 256 12.94 31.98 -33.79
CA ALA A 256 14.38 32.15 -33.68
C ALA A 256 15.06 31.70 -34.99
N PRO A 257 16.01 32.48 -35.54
CA PRO A 257 16.76 32.06 -36.72
C PRO A 257 17.47 30.74 -36.41
N GLY A 258 17.27 29.74 -37.26
CA GLY A 258 17.85 28.42 -37.08
C GLY A 258 19.37 28.54 -36.94
N GLY A 259 19.90 28.17 -35.77
CA GLY A 259 21.33 27.96 -35.59
C GLY A 259 21.76 26.86 -36.55
N SER A 260 22.59 27.22 -37.52
CA SER A 260 23.29 26.27 -38.38
C SER A 260 24.28 25.47 -37.53
N GLN A 261 24.12 24.14 -37.55
CA GLN A 261 25.06 23.07 -37.17
C GLN A 261 25.69 23.12 -35.77
#